data_AF-A0A3M1BKQ6-F1
#
_entry.id   AF-A0A3M1BKQ6-F1
#
_cell.length_a   1.000
_cell.length_b   1.000
_cell.length_c   1.000
_cell.angle_alpha   90.00
_cell.angle_beta   90.00
_cell.angle_gamma   90.00
#
_symmetry.space_group_name_H-M   'P 1'
#
loop_
_entity.id
_entity.type
_entity.pdbx_description
1 polymer ?
#
loop_
_entity_poly.entity_id
_entity_poly.type
_entity_poly.pdbx_seq_one_letter_code
_entity_poly.pdbx_strand_id
1 'polypeptide(L)'
;MVAIVLAIKHHRDNELGGYIKYGRGLGMGTLVGLVMGVITAVWMLIYMYVIDPELQDKIKEMAMEQAIANGATEEAMEQGAGMMDFFTSPAFMSIASLIGTVLVAFIMSLVVSAIMKKDPPGNV
;
A
#
# COMPACT_ATOMS: atom_id res chain seq x y z
N MET A 1 -3.24 6.43 9.24
CA MET A 1 -4.60 6.81 9.68
C MET A 1 -4.79 8.33 9.72
N VAL A 2 -3.88 9.10 10.33
CA VAL A 2 -3.99 10.57 10.47
C VAL A 2 -4.19 11.30 9.13
N ALA A 3 -3.43 10.97 8.09
CA ALA A 3 -3.55 11.60 6.78
C ALA A 3 -4.95 11.43 6.14
N ILE A 4 -5.55 10.24 6.26
CA ILE A 4 -6.90 9.94 5.75
C ILE A 4 -7.95 10.76 6.50
N VAL A 5 -7.84 10.84 7.84
CA VAL A 5 -8.76 11.63 8.67
C VAL A 5 -8.68 13.11 8.33
N LEU A 6 -7.47 13.66 8.18
CA LEU A 6 -7.27 15.07 7.82
C LEU A 6 -7.80 15.39 6.42
N ALA A 7 -7.55 14.52 5.44
CA ALA A 7 -8.04 14.69 4.08
C ALA A 7 -9.58 14.66 4.04
N ILE A 8 -10.21 13.68 4.68
CA ILE A 8 -11.67 13.57 4.74
C ILE A 8 -12.28 14.75 5.50
N LYS A 9 -11.65 15.19 6.60
CA LYS A 9 -12.11 16.35 7.39
C LYS A 9 -12.04 17.63 6.57
N HIS A 10 -10.91 17.87 5.92
CA HIS A 10 -10.71 19.04 5.06
C HIS A 10 -11.73 19.05 3.91
N HIS A 11 -11.92 17.92 3.24
CA HIS A 11 -12.90 17.79 2.16
C HIS A 11 -14.34 18.04 2.62
N ARG A 12 -14.69 17.52 3.81
CA ARG A 12 -16.00 17.73 4.42
C ARG A 12 -16.21 19.21 4.77
N ASP A 13 -15.28 19.79 5.54
CA ASP A 13 -15.49 21.08 6.20
C ASP A 13 -15.29 22.26 5.25
N ASN A 14 -14.33 22.17 4.32
CA ASN A 14 -13.97 23.29 3.45
C ASN A 14 -14.61 23.22 2.06
N GLU A 15 -14.87 22.01 1.52
CA GLU A 15 -15.40 21.88 0.15
C GLU A 15 -16.88 21.49 0.08
N LEU A 16 -17.38 20.78 1.09
CA LEU A 16 -18.76 20.25 1.10
C LEU A 16 -19.66 20.90 2.14
N GLY A 17 -19.23 22.01 2.75
CA GLY A 17 -20.04 22.78 3.70
C GLY A 17 -20.34 22.05 5.01
N GLY A 18 -19.45 21.14 5.44
CA GLY A 18 -19.56 20.38 6.69
C GLY A 18 -20.27 19.03 6.56
N TYR A 19 -20.60 18.59 5.34
CA TYR A 19 -21.30 17.32 5.08
C TYR A 19 -20.48 16.40 4.18
N ILE A 20 -20.54 15.09 4.40
CA ILE A 20 -19.88 14.11 3.53
C ILE A 20 -20.63 12.79 3.53
N LYS A 21 -20.98 12.33 2.32
CA LYS A 21 -21.56 11.00 2.10
C LYS A 21 -20.49 9.92 2.25
N TYR A 22 -20.88 8.75 2.72
CA TYR A 22 -19.98 7.61 2.97
C TYR A 22 -19.06 7.30 1.77
N GLY A 23 -19.64 7.11 0.58
CA GLY A 23 -18.86 6.77 -0.63
C GLY A 23 -17.84 7.84 -1.03
N ARG A 24 -18.09 9.11 -0.71
CA ARG A 24 -17.17 10.22 -1.02
C ARG A 24 -16.00 10.27 -0.03
N GLY A 25 -16.24 9.96 1.25
CA GLY A 25 -15.17 9.75 2.23
C GLY A 25 -14.28 8.57 1.86
N LEU A 26 -14.90 7.44 1.47
CA LEU A 26 -14.21 6.21 1.10
C LEU A 26 -13.31 6.45 -0.12
N GLY A 27 -13.86 7.09 -1.17
CA GLY A 27 -13.11 7.46 -2.36
C GLY A 27 -11.93 8.37 -2.02
N MET A 28 -12.12 9.38 -1.17
CA MET A 28 -11.03 10.27 -0.76
C MET A 28 -9.93 9.57 0.01
N GLY A 29 -10.26 8.72 0.99
CA GLY A 29 -9.25 7.99 1.73
C GLY A 29 -8.46 7.00 0.86
N THR A 30 -9.13 6.39 -0.12
CA THR A 30 -8.50 5.51 -1.11
C THR A 30 -7.56 6.26 -2.05
N LEU A 31 -7.97 7.44 -2.54
CA LEU A 31 -7.13 8.31 -3.38
C LEU A 31 -5.88 8.78 -2.64
N VAL A 32 -6.01 9.17 -1.37
CA VAL A 32 -4.85 9.50 -0.53
C VAL A 32 -3.91 8.30 -0.42
N GLY A 33 -4.45 7.11 -0.19
CA GLY A 33 -3.69 5.86 -0.19
C GLY A 33 -2.94 5.60 -1.50
N LEU A 34 -3.58 5.85 -2.64
CA LEU A 34 -2.97 5.71 -3.96
C LEU A 34 -1.79 6.67 -4.15
N VAL A 35 -1.96 7.95 -3.82
CA VAL A 35 -0.87 8.93 -3.93
C VAL A 35 0.30 8.55 -3.04
N MET A 36 0.04 8.17 -1.78
CA MET A 36 1.10 7.72 -0.87
C MET A 36 1.77 6.42 -1.34
N GLY A 37 0.99 5.48 -1.88
CA GLY A 37 1.50 4.23 -2.44
C GLY A 37 2.41 4.46 -3.65
N VAL A 38 2.04 5.38 -4.55
CA VAL A 38 2.87 5.76 -5.71
C VAL A 38 4.19 6.39 -5.26
N ILE A 39 4.14 7.34 -4.30
CA ILE A 39 5.36 7.97 -3.78
C ILE A 39 6.29 6.92 -3.16
N THR A 40 5.74 6.00 -2.38
CA THR A 40 6.49 4.92 -1.73
C THR A 40 7.11 3.97 -2.76
N ALA A 41 6.36 3.57 -3.78
CA ALA A 41 6.85 2.71 -4.86
C ALA A 41 7.99 3.37 -5.65
N VAL A 42 7.86 4.65 -6.01
CA VAL A 42 8.93 5.39 -6.70
C VAL A 42 10.16 5.51 -5.82
N TRP A 43 9.99 5.83 -4.54
CA TRP A 43 11.09 5.88 -3.58
C TRP A 43 11.81 4.53 -3.47
N MET A 44 11.07 3.43 -3.41
CA MET A 44 11.64 2.08 -3.34
C MET A 44 12.48 1.75 -4.57
N LEU A 45 11.99 2.08 -5.77
CA LEU A 45 12.76 1.90 -7.00
C LEU A 45 14.05 2.72 -6.99
N ILE A 46 13.99 3.99 -6.59
CA ILE A 46 15.19 4.84 -6.48
C ILE A 46 16.17 4.24 -5.47
N TYR A 47 15.68 3.79 -4.32
CA TYR A 47 16.51 3.20 -3.29
C TYR A 47 17.25 1.95 -3.82
N MET A 48 16.52 1.01 -4.41
CA MET A 48 17.08 -0.26 -4.88
C MET A 48 17.89 -0.16 -6.18
N TYR A 49 17.71 0.87 -7.01
CA TYR A 49 18.49 1.02 -8.24
C TYR A 49 19.64 2.02 -8.14
N VAL A 50 19.55 3.01 -7.25
CA VAL A 50 20.49 4.15 -7.20
C VAL A 50 21.25 4.21 -5.88
N ILE A 51 20.58 3.93 -4.75
CA ILE A 51 21.17 4.13 -3.42
C ILE A 51 21.89 2.87 -2.95
N ASP A 52 21.20 1.72 -3.00
CA ASP A 52 21.72 0.43 -2.55
C ASP A 52 21.30 -0.69 -3.52
N PRO A 53 22.03 -0.84 -4.65
CA PRO A 53 21.75 -1.89 -5.63
C PRO A 53 22.02 -3.30 -5.09
N GLU A 54 22.86 -3.45 -4.07
CA GLU A 54 23.14 -4.74 -3.43
C GLU A 54 22.01 -5.20 -2.50
N LEU A 55 21.06 -4.31 -2.18
CA LEU A 55 19.93 -4.66 -1.32
C LEU A 55 19.11 -5.83 -1.91
N GLN A 56 19.00 -5.91 -3.24
CA GLN A 56 18.28 -6.99 -3.89
C GLN A 56 18.93 -8.35 -3.60
N ASP A 57 20.25 -8.45 -3.72
CA ASP A 57 20.96 -9.70 -3.48
C ASP A 57 20.85 -10.12 -2.01
N LYS A 58 20.95 -9.17 -1.08
CA LYS A 58 20.72 -9.40 0.35
C LYS A 58 19.30 -9.92 0.64
N ILE A 59 18.28 -9.37 -0.02
CA ILE A 59 16.90 -9.83 0.13
C ILE A 59 16.74 -11.27 -0.39
N LYS A 60 17.39 -11.60 -1.51
CA LYS A 60 17.36 -12.97 -2.05
C LYS A 60 18.03 -13.95 -1.10
N GLU A 61 19.24 -13.64 -0.63
CA GLU A 61 19.97 -14.48 0.32
C GLU A 61 19.14 -14.73 1.58
N MET A 62 18.60 -13.67 2.20
CA MET A 62 17.72 -13.80 3.36
C MET A 62 16.50 -14.68 3.09
N ALA A 63 15.88 -14.53 1.92
CA ALA A 63 14.71 -15.32 1.57
C ALA A 63 15.07 -16.79 1.29
N MET A 64 16.30 -17.09 0.84
CA MET A 64 16.79 -18.47 0.68
C MET A 64 17.05 -19.09 2.06
N GLU A 65 17.75 -18.37 2.95
CA GLU A 65 17.97 -18.81 4.33
C GLU A 65 16.65 -19.10 5.05
N GLN A 66 15.65 -18.23 4.87
CA GLN A 66 14.32 -18.40 5.43
C GLN A 66 13.61 -19.64 4.84
N ALA A 67 13.76 -19.92 3.56
CA ALA A 67 13.19 -21.11 2.93
C ALA A 67 13.80 -22.40 3.49
N ILE A 68 15.13 -22.44 3.61
CA ILE A 68 15.87 -23.56 4.23
C ILE A 68 15.42 -23.75 5.69
N ALA A 69 15.31 -22.65 6.45
CA ALA A 69 14.86 -22.70 7.85
C ALA A 69 13.42 -23.23 7.99
N ASN A 70 12.57 -23.04 6.97
CA ASN A 70 11.21 -23.59 6.90
C ASN A 70 11.15 -25.03 6.35
N GLY A 71 12.30 -25.67 6.10
CA GLY A 71 12.38 -27.06 5.66
C GLY A 71 12.20 -27.26 4.15
N ALA A 72 12.42 -26.22 3.33
CA ALA A 72 12.46 -26.40 1.88
C ALA A 72 13.61 -27.33 1.48
N THR A 73 13.32 -28.31 0.62
CA THR A 73 14.35 -29.16 0.00
C THR A 73 15.09 -28.38 -1.08
N GLU A 74 16.34 -28.75 -1.38
CA GLU A 74 17.11 -28.13 -2.47
C GLU A 74 16.37 -28.17 -3.80
N GLU A 75 15.71 -29.28 -4.14
CA GLU A 75 14.87 -29.39 -5.34
C GLU A 75 13.71 -28.37 -5.36
N ALA A 76 13.07 -28.12 -4.21
CA ALA A 76 11.99 -27.15 -4.11
C ALA A 76 12.50 -25.70 -4.24
N MET A 77 13.71 -25.43 -3.77
CA MET A 77 14.37 -24.13 -3.95
C MET A 77 14.77 -23.92 -5.41
N GLU A 78 15.32 -24.93 -6.07
CA GLU A 78 15.71 -24.86 -7.49
C GLU A 78 14.51 -24.64 -8.39
N GLN A 79 13.40 -25.35 -8.11
CA GLN A 79 12.14 -25.19 -8.82
C GLN A 79 11.47 -23.83 -8.53
N GLY A 80 11.72 -23.25 -7.35
CA GLY A 80 11.19 -21.97 -6.90
C GLY A 80 12.05 -20.74 -7.22
N ALA A 81 13.32 -20.91 -7.60
CA ALA A 81 14.29 -19.83 -7.74
C ALA A 81 13.85 -18.74 -8.74
N GLY A 82 13.29 -19.13 -9.88
CA GLY A 82 12.77 -18.17 -10.86
C GLY A 82 11.56 -17.38 -10.36
N MET A 83 10.67 -17.99 -9.57
CA MET A 83 9.57 -17.28 -8.91
C MET A 83 10.11 -16.35 -7.84
N MET A 84 11.06 -16.81 -7.03
CA MET A 84 11.70 -16.04 -6.00
C MET A 84 12.39 -14.79 -6.56
N ASP A 85 13.11 -14.91 -7.67
CA ASP A 85 13.71 -13.78 -8.38
C ASP A 85 12.67 -12.76 -8.83
N PHE A 86 11.53 -13.21 -9.34
CA PHE A 86 10.44 -12.33 -9.74
C PHE A 86 9.82 -11.60 -8.53
N PHE A 87 9.50 -12.32 -7.45
CA PHE A 87 8.89 -11.76 -6.24
C PHE A 87 9.81 -10.80 -5.49
N THR A 88 11.13 -11.04 -5.53
CA THR A 88 12.15 -10.17 -4.94
C THR A 88 12.62 -9.07 -5.88
N SER A 89 12.13 -9.04 -7.13
CA SER A 89 12.50 -7.98 -8.07
C SER A 89 12.02 -6.62 -7.57
N PRO A 90 12.84 -5.55 -7.67
CA PRO A 90 12.46 -4.22 -7.21
C PRO A 90 11.17 -3.71 -7.86
N ALA A 91 10.94 -4.04 -9.13
CA ALA A 91 9.74 -3.68 -9.86
C ALA A 91 8.49 -4.35 -9.26
N PHE A 92 8.54 -5.66 -9.04
CA PHE A 92 7.42 -6.39 -8.43
C PHE A 92 7.16 -5.90 -7.00
N MET A 93 8.20 -5.77 -6.18
CA MET A 93 8.06 -5.32 -4.80
C MET A 93 7.47 -3.90 -4.71
N SER A 94 7.83 -3.02 -5.63
CA SER A 94 7.28 -1.67 -5.70
C SER A 94 5.80 -1.66 -6.09
N ILE A 95 5.40 -2.48 -7.06
CA ILE A 95 3.98 -2.62 -7.44
C ILE A 95 3.17 -3.28 -6.32
N ALA A 96 3.71 -4.35 -5.73
CA ALA A 96 3.07 -5.07 -4.63
C ALA A 96 2.90 -4.16 -3.40
N SER A 97 3.90 -3.36 -3.06
CA SER A 97 3.82 -2.40 -1.95
C SER A 97 2.80 -1.30 -2.21
N LEU A 98 2.68 -0.80 -3.45
CA LEU A 98 1.63 0.14 -3.85
C LEU A 98 0.25 -0.47 -3.63
N ILE A 99 0.00 -1.66 -4.18
CA ILE A 99 -1.30 -2.35 -4.07
C ILE A 99 -1.63 -2.61 -2.59
N GLY A 100 -0.66 -3.10 -1.81
CA GLY A 100 -0.82 -3.31 -0.37
C GLY A 100 -1.15 -2.01 0.38
N THR A 101 -0.47 -0.92 0.05
CA THR A 101 -0.72 0.40 0.67
C THR A 101 -2.12 0.91 0.34
N VAL A 102 -2.54 0.79 -0.92
CA VAL A 102 -3.89 1.19 -1.36
C VAL A 102 -4.95 0.35 -0.66
N LEU A 103 -4.76 -0.96 -0.55
CA LEU A 103 -5.70 -1.87 0.09
C LEU A 103 -5.84 -1.58 1.59
N VAL A 104 -4.72 -1.34 2.29
CA VAL A 104 -4.74 -0.92 3.68
C VAL A 104 -5.44 0.43 3.82
N ALA A 105 -5.10 1.41 2.98
CA ALA A 105 -5.74 2.72 3.01
C ALA A 105 -7.25 2.64 2.72
N PHE A 106 -7.66 1.77 1.80
CA PHE A 106 -9.06 1.47 1.51
C PHE A 106 -9.77 0.95 2.75
N ILE A 107 -9.22 -0.08 3.42
CA ILE A 107 -9.79 -0.63 4.66
C ILE A 107 -9.88 0.44 5.75
N MET A 108 -8.82 1.22 5.94
CA MET A 108 -8.82 2.32 6.90
C MET A 108 -9.88 3.37 6.56
N SER A 109 -10.06 3.68 5.28
CA SER A 109 -11.04 4.65 4.83
C SER A 109 -12.48 4.18 4.96
N LEU A 110 -12.75 2.86 4.94
CA LEU A 110 -14.08 2.32 5.29
C LEU A 110 -14.46 2.75 6.72
N VAL A 111 -13.54 2.55 7.68
CA VAL A 111 -13.76 2.89 9.09
C VAL A 111 -13.89 4.41 9.27
N VAL A 112 -12.94 5.18 8.73
CA VAL A 112 -12.95 6.65 8.89
C VAL A 112 -14.18 7.27 8.24
N SER A 113 -14.59 6.78 7.07
CA SER A 113 -15.77 7.30 6.37
C SER A 113 -17.07 6.94 7.07
N ALA A 114 -17.15 5.77 7.71
CA ALA A 114 -18.29 5.39 8.55
C ALA A 114 -18.43 6.35 9.75
N ILE A 115 -17.32 6.67 10.41
CA ILE A 115 -17.30 7.56 11.58
C ILE A 115 -17.61 9.01 11.18
N MET A 116 -17.07 9.47 10.06
CA MET A 116 -17.16 10.89 9.65
C MET A 116 -18.37 11.21 8.77
N LYS A 117 -19.16 10.21 8.39
CA LYS A 117 -20.37 10.36 7.59
C LYS A 117 -21.29 11.40 8.22
N LYS A 118 -21.67 12.41 7.45
CA LYS A 118 -22.69 13.39 7.83
C LYS A 118 -23.50 13.76 6.60
N ASP A 119 -24.71 13.23 6.51
CA ASP A 119 -25.58 13.45 5.36
C ASP A 119 -26.12 14.90 5.36
N PRO A 120 -26.19 15.57 4.20
CA PRO A 120 -26.82 16.88 4.10
C PRO A 120 -28.31 16.81 4.47
N PRO A 121 -28.87 17.83 5.14
CA PRO A 121 -30.30 17.89 5.41
C PRO A 121 -31.05 18.02 4.07
N GLY A 122 -31.66 16.93 3.60
CA GLY A 122 -32.46 16.94 2.37
C GLY A 122 -32.54 15.63 1.56
N ASN A 123 -31.89 14.53 1.96
CA ASN A 123 -32.04 13.25 1.27
C ASN A 123 -32.70 12.21 2.19
N VAL A 124 -33.97 11.90 1.91
CA VAL A 124 -34.52 10.54 2.02
C VAL A 124 -33.79 9.59 1.08
#